data_AF-A0A815A9W2-F1
#
_entry.id   AF-A0A815A9W2-F1
#
_cell.length_a   1.000
_cell.length_b   1.000
_cell.length_c   1.000
_cell.angle_alpha   90.00
_cell.angle_beta   90.00
_cell.angle_gamma   90.00
#
_symmetry.space_group_name_H-M   'P 1'
#
loop_
_entity.id
_entity.type
_entity.pdbx_description
1 polymer ?
#
loop_
_entity_poly.entity_id
_entity_poly.type
_entity_poly.pdbx_seq_one_letter_code
_entity_poly.pdbx_strand_id
1 'polypeptide(L)'
;MTTTSKVKCPKCVKNAAAITCEGCSSKLCRGCYNDHRQQLSKELDQFVYEHDMLKQQLETPNENGPHHLLKQIDEWKKDSINKINQLADQCRTDVNQLLDKNKDQLINRFRKITNEARKGQKDDDYDERDLNMWMTQLKELKDELTKQSNICIAVDKQQSEWIKKIKVQEASLQEANVEDKPPFDRAGIQQQNPTIAASAASKIPFQKETLAIVKTEKEVNTLSNDIWHEKSG
;
A
#
# COMPACT_ATOMS: atom_id res chain seq x y z
N MET A 1 -81.14 -20.61 6.43
CA MET A 1 -80.27 -21.78 6.67
C MET A 1 -78.84 -21.39 6.33
N THR A 2 -77.97 -21.27 7.33
CA THR A 2 -76.58 -20.84 7.18
C THR A 2 -75.69 -22.07 7.04
N THR A 3 -75.16 -22.32 5.85
CA THR A 3 -74.23 -23.42 5.57
C THR A 3 -72.82 -23.06 6.04
N THR A 4 -72.41 -23.54 7.22
CA THR A 4 -71.04 -23.41 7.73
C THR A 4 -70.12 -24.43 7.04
N SER A 5 -69.59 -24.08 5.87
CA SER A 5 -68.52 -24.83 5.21
C SER A 5 -67.23 -24.76 6.04
N LYS A 6 -66.87 -25.88 6.69
CA LYS A 6 -65.67 -25.99 7.53
C LYS A 6 -64.41 -25.92 6.65
N VAL A 7 -63.59 -24.89 6.85
CA VAL A 7 -62.29 -24.71 6.15
C VAL A 7 -61.30 -25.77 6.67
N LYS A 8 -60.64 -26.49 5.76
CA LYS A 8 -59.60 -27.48 6.08
C LYS A 8 -58.25 -26.79 6.25
N CYS A 9 -57.48 -27.20 7.26
CA CYS A 9 -56.10 -26.75 7.41
C CYS A 9 -55.23 -27.32 6.27
N PRO A 10 -54.49 -26.51 5.50
CA PRO A 10 -53.64 -26.98 4.41
C PRO A 10 -52.43 -27.81 4.89
N LYS A 11 -52.00 -27.64 6.16
CA LYS A 11 -50.86 -28.39 6.72
C LYS A 11 -51.23 -29.77 7.28
N CYS A 12 -52.44 -29.95 7.83
CA CYS A 12 -52.81 -31.21 8.51
C CYS A 12 -54.17 -31.79 8.07
N VAL A 13 -54.86 -31.15 7.12
CA VAL A 13 -56.11 -31.60 6.46
C VAL A 13 -57.31 -31.78 7.42
N LYS A 14 -57.16 -31.46 8.71
CA LYS A 14 -58.22 -31.53 9.72
C LYS A 14 -59.23 -30.38 9.54
N ASN A 15 -60.51 -30.71 9.73
CA ASN A 15 -61.60 -29.72 9.81
C ASN A 15 -61.52 -29.01 11.16
N ALA A 16 -61.18 -27.73 11.19
CA ALA A 16 -61.08 -26.94 12.42
C ALA A 16 -61.44 -25.48 12.16
N ALA A 17 -61.73 -24.73 13.22
CA ALA A 17 -61.80 -23.27 13.14
C ALA A 17 -60.44 -22.77 12.60
N ALA A 18 -60.48 -22.12 11.44
CA ALA A 18 -59.30 -21.67 10.72
C ALA A 18 -58.89 -20.27 11.20
N ILE A 19 -57.67 -20.13 11.70
CA ILE A 19 -57.02 -18.87 12.03
C ILE A 19 -56.19 -18.46 10.83
N THR A 20 -56.38 -17.25 10.33
CA THR A 20 -55.57 -16.71 9.23
C THR A 20 -54.37 -15.98 9.83
N CYS A 21 -53.17 -16.37 9.44
CA CYS A 21 -51.98 -15.57 9.75
C CYS A 21 -51.84 -14.51 8.66
N GLU A 22 -51.86 -13.23 9.03
CA GLU A 22 -51.77 -12.11 8.07
C GLU A 22 -50.42 -12.08 7.35
N GLY A 23 -49.33 -12.38 8.06
CA GLY A 23 -47.99 -12.42 7.47
C GLY A 23 -47.80 -13.59 6.47
N CYS A 24 -48.65 -14.63 6.51
CA CYS A 24 -48.59 -15.71 5.55
C CYS A 24 -49.80 -16.01 4.70
N SER A 25 -50.86 -15.23 4.86
CA SER A 25 -52.17 -15.41 4.24
C SER A 25 -52.70 -16.85 4.30
N SER A 26 -52.16 -17.67 5.19
CA SER A 26 -52.45 -19.10 5.29
C SER A 26 -53.46 -19.33 6.40
N LYS A 27 -54.53 -20.04 6.06
CA LYS A 27 -55.61 -20.41 6.99
C LYS A 27 -55.24 -21.71 7.71
N LEU A 28 -54.76 -21.62 8.94
CA LEU A 28 -54.23 -22.74 9.71
C LEU A 28 -55.20 -23.13 10.83
N CYS A 29 -55.26 -24.42 11.20
CA CYS A 29 -55.91 -24.79 12.46
C CYS A 29 -55.06 -24.30 13.65
N ARG A 30 -55.68 -24.21 14.84
CA ARG A 30 -55.01 -23.70 16.05
C ARG A 30 -53.66 -24.38 16.36
N GLY A 31 -53.56 -25.70 16.18
CA GLY A 31 -52.30 -26.44 16.37
C GLY A 31 -51.22 -26.01 15.36
N CYS A 32 -51.52 -26.06 14.07
CA CYS A 32 -50.57 -25.66 13.02
C CYS A 32 -50.23 -24.16 13.03
N TYR A 33 -51.11 -23.32 13.57
CA TYR A 33 -50.84 -21.91 13.81
C TYR A 33 -49.82 -21.72 14.94
N ASN A 34 -49.96 -22.46 16.04
CA ASN A 34 -48.98 -22.44 17.13
C ASN A 34 -47.61 -22.98 16.66
N ASP A 35 -47.59 -24.08 15.89
CA ASP A 35 -46.35 -24.61 15.31
C ASP A 35 -45.69 -23.58 14.37
N HIS A 36 -46.50 -22.85 13.58
CA HIS A 36 -46.00 -21.78 12.71
C HIS A 36 -45.41 -20.61 13.50
N ARG A 37 -46.06 -20.18 14.58
CA ARG A 37 -45.55 -19.13 15.46
C ARG A 37 -44.28 -19.57 16.19
N GLN A 38 -44.21 -20.83 16.61
CA GLN A 38 -43.02 -21.40 17.21
C GLN A 38 -41.86 -21.46 16.22
N GLN A 39 -42.12 -21.83 14.96
CA GLN A 39 -41.12 -21.80 13.90
C GLN A 39 -40.60 -20.38 13.63
N LEU A 40 -41.50 -19.39 13.57
CA LEU A 40 -41.12 -17.99 13.39
C LEU A 40 -40.27 -17.46 14.56
N SER A 41 -40.58 -17.88 15.79
CA SER A 41 -39.75 -17.56 16.96
C SER A 41 -38.33 -18.08 16.79
N LYS A 42 -38.18 -19.34 16.35
CA LYS A 42 -36.86 -19.94 16.09
C LYS A 42 -36.08 -19.21 14.99
N GLU A 43 -36.77 -18.79 13.93
CA GLU A 43 -36.15 -18.00 12.85
C GLU A 43 -35.68 -16.64 13.33
N LEU A 44 -36.45 -15.98 14.20
CA LEU A 44 -36.05 -14.71 14.81
C LEU A 44 -34.87 -14.90 15.77
N ASP A 45 -34.89 -15.95 16.60
CA ASP A 45 -33.77 -16.27 17.50
C ASP A 45 -32.48 -16.52 16.71
N GLN A 46 -32.57 -17.22 15.57
CA GLN A 46 -31.43 -17.44 14.66
C GLN A 46 -30.94 -16.12 14.04
N PHE A 47 -31.85 -15.25 13.59
CA PHE A 47 -31.49 -13.94 13.04
C PHE A 47 -30.76 -13.07 14.09
N VAL A 48 -31.29 -13.00 15.31
CA VAL A 48 -30.67 -12.24 16.41
C VAL A 48 -29.29 -12.81 16.73
N TYR A 49 -29.16 -14.14 16.78
CA TYR A 49 -27.87 -14.80 16.98
C TYR A 49 -26.85 -14.44 15.89
N GLU A 50 -27.23 -14.53 14.60
CA GLU A 50 -26.34 -14.16 13.49
C GLU A 50 -25.97 -12.67 13.51
N HIS A 51 -26.93 -11.80 13.81
CA HIS A 51 -26.70 -10.38 13.98
C HIS A 51 -25.68 -10.10 15.08
N ASP A 52 -25.84 -10.71 16.25
CA ASP A 52 -24.93 -10.50 17.39
C ASP A 52 -23.54 -11.08 17.12
N MET A 53 -23.44 -12.18 16.37
CA MET A 53 -22.16 -12.72 15.91
C MET A 53 -21.45 -11.78 14.94
N LEU A 54 -22.16 -11.21 13.96
CA LEU A 54 -21.59 -10.23 13.05
C LEU A 54 -21.16 -8.96 13.78
N LYS A 55 -22.00 -8.46 14.70
CA LYS A 55 -21.67 -7.32 15.54
C LYS A 55 -20.41 -7.58 16.36
N GLN A 56 -20.32 -8.74 17.01
CA GLN A 56 -19.14 -9.11 17.77
C GLN A 56 -17.89 -9.20 16.88
N GLN A 57 -17.99 -9.72 15.65
CA GLN A 57 -16.86 -9.76 14.71
C GLN A 57 -16.39 -8.37 14.28
N LEU A 58 -17.29 -7.40 14.16
CA LEU A 58 -16.96 -6.01 13.84
C LEU A 58 -16.37 -5.24 15.03
N GLU A 59 -16.87 -5.53 16.24
CA GLU A 59 -16.45 -4.86 17.48
C GLU A 59 -15.16 -5.46 18.07
N THR A 60 -14.89 -6.74 17.81
CA THR A 60 -13.68 -7.40 18.30
C THR A 60 -12.48 -6.93 17.46
N PRO A 61 -11.45 -6.31 18.08
CA PRO A 61 -10.23 -5.94 17.37
C PRO A 61 -9.63 -7.17 16.71
N ASN A 62 -9.18 -7.05 15.45
CA ASN A 62 -8.69 -8.19 14.67
C ASN A 62 -7.58 -8.97 15.40
N GLU A 63 -7.92 -10.12 15.98
CA GLU A 63 -6.99 -11.01 16.66
C GLU A 63 -5.94 -11.60 15.71
N ASN A 64 -6.21 -11.56 14.39
CA ASN A 64 -5.34 -12.09 13.34
C ASN A 64 -4.24 -11.11 12.89
N GLY A 65 -4.06 -10.00 13.61
CA GLY A 65 -3.00 -9.01 13.37
C GLY A 65 -3.36 -7.92 12.36
N PRO A 66 -2.38 -7.11 11.92
CA PRO A 66 -2.63 -5.98 11.05
C PRO A 66 -3.23 -6.40 9.70
N HIS A 67 -4.21 -5.62 9.24
CA HIS A 67 -4.88 -5.83 7.96
C HIS A 67 -3.86 -5.97 6.82
N HIS A 68 -4.13 -6.84 5.84
CA HIS A 68 -3.16 -7.15 4.77
C HIS A 68 -2.67 -5.90 4.01
N LEU A 69 -3.53 -4.90 3.81
CA LEU A 69 -3.15 -3.61 3.20
C LEU A 69 -2.12 -2.84 4.05
N LEU A 70 -2.22 -2.91 5.38
CA LEU A 70 -1.22 -2.30 6.26
C LEU A 70 0.13 -3.00 6.12
N LYS A 71 0.15 -4.34 6.00
CA LYS A 71 1.37 -5.09 5.71
C LYS A 71 2.00 -4.67 4.39
N GLN A 72 1.20 -4.46 3.34
CA GLN A 72 1.71 -3.97 2.06
C GLN A 72 2.31 -2.56 2.16
N ILE A 73 1.72 -1.68 2.98
CA ILE A 73 2.28 -0.34 3.25
C ILE A 73 3.62 -0.48 3.99
N ASP A 74 3.70 -1.36 4.98
CA ASP A 74 4.93 -1.61 5.75
C ASP A 74 6.05 -2.19 4.87
N GLU A 75 5.71 -3.14 4.00
CA GLU A 75 6.63 -3.71 3.00
C GLU A 75 7.13 -2.63 2.05
N TRP A 76 6.22 -1.83 1.48
CA TRP A 76 6.61 -0.71 0.60
C TRP A 76 7.53 0.30 1.30
N LYS A 77 7.25 0.62 2.57
CA LYS A 77 8.09 1.50 3.38
C LYS A 77 9.49 0.91 3.57
N LYS A 78 9.56 -0.36 3.96
CA LYS A 78 10.83 -1.07 4.18
C LYS A 78 11.67 -1.10 2.90
N ASP A 79 11.06 -1.44 1.77
CA ASP A 79 11.73 -1.47 0.48
C ASP A 79 12.23 -0.09 0.05
N SER A 80 11.44 0.95 0.30
CA SER A 80 11.81 2.34 -0.01
C SER A 80 13.02 2.79 0.82
N ILE A 81 13.06 2.49 2.11
CA ILE A 81 14.20 2.81 2.99
C ILE A 81 15.46 2.05 2.54
N ASN A 82 15.33 0.76 2.24
CA ASN A 82 16.46 -0.05 1.78
C ASN A 82 17.08 0.53 0.49
N LYS A 83 16.24 0.95 -0.44
CA LYS A 83 16.65 1.60 -1.68
C LYS A 83 17.40 2.92 -1.43
N ILE A 84 16.96 3.73 -0.47
CA ILE A 84 17.66 4.97 -0.06
C ILE A 84 19.04 4.66 0.50
N ASN A 85 19.12 3.68 1.39
CA ASN A 85 20.40 3.30 1.98
C ASN A 85 21.38 2.77 0.93
N GLN A 86 20.92 1.91 0.02
CA GLN A 86 21.75 1.39 -1.08
C GLN A 86 22.34 2.51 -1.95
N LEU A 87 21.51 3.48 -2.35
CA LEU A 87 22.01 4.62 -3.14
C LEU A 87 22.98 5.49 -2.34
N ALA A 88 22.71 5.74 -1.07
CA ALA A 88 23.61 6.51 -0.21
C ALA A 88 24.97 5.81 -0.08
N ASP A 89 24.99 4.49 0.08
CA ASP A 89 26.21 3.69 0.18
C ASP A 89 26.98 3.64 -1.15
N GLN A 90 26.26 3.59 -2.27
CA GLN A 90 26.86 3.70 -3.59
C GLN A 90 27.53 5.08 -3.78
N CYS A 91 26.82 6.16 -3.47
CA CYS A 91 27.39 7.51 -3.55
C CYS A 91 28.61 7.69 -2.65
N ARG A 92 28.60 7.16 -1.41
CA ARG A 92 29.77 7.18 -0.52
C ARG A 92 30.94 6.41 -1.13
N THR A 93 30.67 5.25 -1.72
CA THR A 93 31.67 4.43 -2.40
C THR A 93 32.29 5.18 -3.57
N ASP A 94 31.47 5.82 -4.41
CA ASP A 94 31.92 6.60 -5.56
C ASP A 94 32.80 7.79 -5.14
N VAL A 95 32.40 8.52 -4.09
CA VAL A 95 33.20 9.61 -3.51
C VAL A 95 34.54 9.09 -3.00
N ASN A 96 34.56 7.99 -2.25
CA ASN A 96 35.81 7.40 -1.74
C ASN A 96 36.73 6.97 -2.88
N GLN A 97 36.20 6.34 -3.93
CA GLN A 97 36.99 5.97 -5.11
C GLN A 97 37.59 7.19 -5.81
N LEU A 98 36.86 8.30 -5.90
CA LEU A 98 37.40 9.54 -6.46
C LEU A 98 38.50 10.14 -5.58
N LEU A 99 38.33 10.11 -4.26
CA LEU A 99 39.34 10.55 -3.30
C LEU A 99 40.61 9.70 -3.39
N ASP A 100 40.47 8.38 -3.44
CA ASP A 100 41.59 7.44 -3.55
C ASP A 100 42.33 7.64 -4.88
N LYS A 101 41.62 7.78 -6.00
CA LYS A 101 42.23 8.10 -7.30
C LYS A 101 43.00 9.41 -7.26
N ASN A 102 42.44 10.46 -6.65
CA ASN A 102 43.13 11.75 -6.51
C ASN A 102 44.39 11.61 -5.65
N LYS A 103 44.31 10.86 -4.55
CA LYS A 103 45.45 10.58 -3.68
C LYS A 103 46.56 9.82 -4.42
N ASP A 104 46.21 8.80 -5.19
CA ASP A 104 47.17 8.03 -5.98
C ASP A 104 47.85 8.90 -7.06
N GLN A 105 47.10 9.80 -7.70
CA GLN A 105 47.66 10.77 -8.63
C GLN A 105 48.67 11.70 -7.95
N LEU A 106 48.35 12.22 -6.77
CA LEU A 106 49.27 13.06 -6.00
C LEU A 106 50.53 12.29 -5.60
N ILE A 107 50.39 11.06 -5.08
CA ILE A 107 51.52 10.20 -4.71
C ILE A 107 52.44 9.95 -5.90
N ASN A 108 51.87 9.67 -7.07
CA ASN A 108 52.64 9.42 -8.29
C ASN A 108 53.41 10.67 -8.75
N ARG A 109 52.79 11.86 -8.69
CA ARG A 109 53.48 13.14 -8.97
C ARG A 109 54.62 13.40 -7.98
N PHE A 110 54.38 13.20 -6.68
CA PHE A 110 55.41 13.31 -5.64
C PHE A 110 56.61 12.38 -5.92
N ARG A 111 56.33 11.13 -6.27
CA ARG A 111 57.36 10.13 -6.60
C ARG A 111 58.17 10.53 -7.82
N LYS A 112 57.51 11.08 -8.85
CA LYS A 112 58.17 11.57 -10.06
C LYS A 112 59.19 12.67 -9.75
N ILE A 113 58.76 13.71 -9.02
CA ILE A 113 59.64 14.83 -8.60
C ILE A 113 60.81 14.30 -7.77
N THR A 114 60.53 13.42 -6.81
CA THR A 114 61.57 12.85 -5.95
C THR A 114 62.61 12.04 -6.74
N ASN A 115 62.16 11.27 -7.74
CA ASN A 115 63.04 10.46 -8.56
C ASN A 115 63.88 11.33 -9.50
N GLU A 116 63.30 12.36 -10.12
CA GLU A 116 64.01 13.31 -10.96
C GLU A 116 65.07 14.07 -10.15
N ALA A 117 64.71 14.58 -8.97
CA ALA A 117 65.64 15.29 -8.09
C ALA A 117 66.81 14.40 -7.63
N ARG A 118 66.54 13.16 -7.22
CA ARG A 118 67.58 12.21 -6.82
C ARG A 118 68.48 11.80 -7.98
N LYS A 119 67.92 11.70 -9.19
CA LYS A 119 68.69 11.38 -10.39
C LYS A 119 69.63 12.53 -10.73
N GLY A 120 69.14 13.76 -10.80
CA GLY A 120 69.98 14.94 -11.03
C GLY A 120 71.09 15.06 -9.99
N GLN A 121 70.78 14.84 -8.71
CA GLN A 121 71.79 14.81 -7.65
C GLN A 121 72.85 13.71 -7.85
N LYS A 122 72.45 12.52 -8.27
CA LYS A 122 73.36 11.38 -8.45
C LYS A 122 74.25 11.55 -9.68
N ASP A 123 73.69 12.08 -10.75
CA ASP A 123 74.37 12.27 -12.03
C ASP A 123 75.17 13.60 -12.05
N ASP A 124 75.08 14.41 -10.97
CA ASP A 124 75.61 15.77 -10.85
C ASP A 124 75.18 16.68 -12.01
N ASP A 125 73.97 16.40 -12.53
CA ASP A 125 73.35 16.97 -13.72
C ASP A 125 72.08 17.71 -13.30
N TYR A 126 72.27 18.84 -12.61
CA TYR A 126 71.20 19.75 -12.25
C TYR A 126 71.69 21.19 -12.27
N ASP A 127 70.80 22.11 -12.63
CA ASP A 127 71.06 23.55 -12.57
C ASP A 127 69.96 24.30 -11.79
N GLU A 128 70.06 25.63 -11.72
CA GLU A 128 69.09 26.46 -11.01
C GLU A 128 67.67 26.37 -11.61
N ARG A 129 67.55 26.00 -12.90
CA ARG A 129 66.26 25.83 -13.56
C ARG A 129 65.59 24.55 -13.08
N ASP A 130 66.34 23.46 -12.93
CA ASP A 130 65.82 22.19 -12.40
C ASP A 130 65.36 22.35 -10.96
N LEU A 131 66.15 23.02 -10.12
CA LEU A 131 65.79 23.35 -8.74
C LEU A 131 64.51 24.19 -8.66
N ASN A 132 64.41 25.26 -9.46
CA ASN A 132 63.21 26.08 -9.50
C ASN A 132 61.99 25.31 -10.00
N MET A 133 62.16 24.42 -10.98
CA MET A 133 61.10 23.58 -11.50
C MET A 133 60.56 22.64 -10.43
N TRP A 134 61.42 21.86 -9.76
CA TRP A 134 61.00 20.94 -8.70
C TRP A 134 60.37 21.68 -7.52
N MET A 135 60.88 22.85 -7.16
CA MET A 135 60.33 23.65 -6.07
C MET A 135 58.96 24.24 -6.42
N THR A 136 58.75 24.64 -7.68
CA THR A 136 57.44 25.08 -8.17
C THR A 136 56.43 23.94 -8.15
N GLN A 137 56.80 22.77 -8.67
CA GLN A 137 55.93 21.58 -8.67
C GLN A 137 55.60 21.11 -7.26
N LEU A 138 56.53 21.20 -6.31
CA LEU A 138 56.28 20.92 -4.89
C LEU A 138 55.27 21.90 -4.28
N LYS A 139 55.35 23.18 -4.64
CA LYS A 139 54.42 24.21 -4.17
C LYS A 139 53.01 23.95 -4.72
N GLU A 140 52.90 23.63 -6.01
CA GLU A 140 51.62 23.27 -6.65
C GLU A 140 50.98 22.05 -5.97
N LEU A 141 51.75 21.00 -5.71
CA LEU A 141 51.25 19.81 -5.01
C LEU A 141 50.81 20.11 -3.57
N LYS A 142 51.51 21.01 -2.87
CA LYS A 142 51.11 21.46 -1.54
C LYS A 142 49.79 22.23 -1.58
N ASP A 143 49.63 23.09 -2.58
CA ASP A 143 48.39 23.85 -2.78
C ASP A 143 47.23 22.91 -3.15
N GLU A 144 47.45 21.91 -4.03
CA GLU A 144 46.46 20.88 -4.37
C GLU A 144 46.06 20.01 -3.16
N LEU A 145 47.00 19.72 -2.25
CA LEU A 145 46.70 18.95 -1.03
C LEU A 145 45.86 19.74 -0.03
N THR A 146 46.07 21.07 0.04
CA THR A 146 45.32 21.95 0.94
C THR A 146 43.95 22.33 0.39
N LYS A 147 43.78 22.32 -0.93
CA LYS A 147 42.48 22.47 -1.59
C LYS A 147 41.74 21.12 -1.50
N GLN A 148 40.78 21.01 -0.57
CA GLN A 148 39.86 19.87 -0.51
C GLN A 148 39.35 19.55 -1.92
N SER A 149 39.43 18.27 -2.31
CA SER A 149 39.23 17.78 -3.67
C SER A 149 38.00 18.42 -4.34
N ASN A 150 38.10 18.78 -5.62
CA ASN A 150 37.05 19.43 -6.43
C ASN A 150 35.82 18.51 -6.70
N ILE A 151 35.41 17.72 -5.72
CA ILE A 151 34.25 16.81 -5.80
C ILE A 151 33.04 17.60 -5.32
N CYS A 152 32.06 17.79 -6.22
CA CYS A 152 30.78 18.38 -5.88
C CYS A 152 29.68 17.32 -5.95
N ILE A 153 28.80 17.33 -4.95
CA ILE A 153 27.58 16.53 -4.98
C ILE A 153 26.51 17.36 -5.68
N ALA A 154 25.93 16.82 -6.76
CA ALA A 154 24.84 17.43 -7.49
C ALA A 154 23.59 16.55 -7.42
N VAL A 155 22.42 17.17 -7.33
CA VAL A 155 21.13 16.46 -7.41
C VAL A 155 20.84 16.20 -8.89
N ASP A 156 20.70 14.93 -9.25
CA ASP A 156 20.24 14.55 -10.59
C ASP A 156 18.76 14.90 -10.74
N LYS A 157 18.47 15.91 -11.57
CA LYS A 157 17.10 16.38 -11.82
C LYS A 157 16.37 15.57 -12.90
N GLN A 158 17.06 14.65 -13.58
CA GLN A 158 16.51 13.84 -14.68
C GLN A 158 15.96 12.49 -14.19
N GLN A 159 16.34 12.04 -13.00
CA GLN A 159 15.69 10.88 -12.37
C GLN A 159 14.32 11.26 -11.79
N SER A 160 13.26 11.06 -12.59
CA SER A 160 11.89 11.03 -12.08
C SER A 160 11.75 10.06 -10.91
N GLU A 161 10.95 10.45 -9.90
CA GLU A 161 10.60 9.74 -8.66
C GLU A 161 10.97 8.25 -8.64
N TRP A 162 12.21 7.94 -8.30
CA TRP A 162 12.73 6.57 -8.26
C TRP A 162 12.10 5.77 -7.11
N ILE A 163 11.52 6.46 -6.11
CA ILE A 163 10.60 5.90 -5.12
C ILE A 163 9.16 6.14 -5.58
N LYS A 164 8.47 5.07 -5.94
CA LYS A 164 7.07 5.12 -6.37
C LYS A 164 6.16 5.43 -5.18
N LYS A 165 5.32 6.45 -5.30
CA LYS A 165 4.26 6.74 -4.33
C LYS A 165 3.14 5.70 -4.39
N ILE A 166 2.75 5.14 -3.24
CA ILE A 166 1.54 4.33 -3.11
C ILE A 166 0.32 5.21 -2.89
N LYS A 167 -0.82 4.83 -3.47
CA LYS A 167 -2.11 5.50 -3.31
C LYS A 167 -3.13 4.47 -2.84
N VAL A 168 -3.95 4.85 -1.86
CA VAL A 168 -5.11 4.07 -1.46
C VAL A 168 -6.29 4.54 -2.30
N GLN A 169 -7.00 3.60 -2.90
CA GLN A 169 -8.21 3.87 -3.67
C GLN A 169 -9.33 3.02 -3.07
N GLU A 170 -10.46 3.66 -2.85
CA GLU A 170 -11.68 2.96 -2.50
C GLU A 170 -12.24 2.32 -3.77
N ALA A 171 -12.37 1.00 -3.77
CA ALA A 171 -13.15 0.32 -4.79
C ALA A 171 -14.61 0.61 -4.46
N SER A 172 -15.17 1.66 -5.08
CA SER A 172 -16.61 1.93 -4.98
C SER A 172 -17.36 0.71 -5.49
N LEU A 173 -17.96 -0.05 -4.57
CA LEU A 173 -19.04 -0.96 -4.92
C LEU A 173 -20.19 -0.04 -5.31
N GLN A 174 -20.53 -0.03 -6.60
CA GLN A 174 -21.77 0.58 -7.05
C GLN A 174 -22.88 -0.01 -6.18
N GLU A 175 -23.54 0.86 -5.43
CA GLU A 175 -24.75 0.52 -4.70
C GLU A 175 -25.68 -0.15 -5.71
N ALA A 176 -25.84 -1.47 -5.59
CA ALA A 176 -26.96 -2.12 -6.23
C ALA A 176 -28.17 -1.45 -5.61
N ASN A 177 -28.86 -0.62 -6.39
CA ASN A 177 -30.14 0.00 -6.05
C ASN A 177 -30.99 -1.02 -5.29
N VAL A 178 -31.00 -0.94 -3.96
CA VAL A 178 -32.06 -1.53 -3.16
C VAL A 178 -33.17 -0.51 -3.28
N GLU A 179 -33.90 -0.60 -4.40
CA GLU A 179 -35.24 -0.05 -4.46
C GLU A 179 -35.99 -0.59 -3.26
N ASP A 180 -36.47 0.31 -2.39
CA ASP A 180 -37.44 0.06 -1.35
C ASP A 180 -38.67 -0.63 -1.96
N LYS A 181 -38.61 -1.95 -2.05
CA LYS A 181 -39.74 -2.77 -2.45
C LYS A 181 -40.49 -3.16 -1.17
N PRO A 182 -41.75 -2.73 -1.00
CA PRO A 182 -42.55 -3.09 0.17
C PRO A 182 -42.72 -4.61 0.28
N PRO A 183 -42.99 -5.12 1.49
CA PRO A 183 -42.72 -6.52 1.83
C PRO A 183 -43.65 -7.50 1.11
N PHE A 184 -43.02 -8.36 0.31
CA PHE A 184 -43.33 -9.78 0.14
C PHE A 184 -44.78 -10.16 -0.27
N ASP A 185 -45.07 -10.04 -1.58
CA ASP A 185 -46.13 -10.85 -2.20
C ASP A 185 -45.65 -12.29 -2.43
N ARG A 186 -46.39 -13.22 -1.83
CA ARG A 186 -46.23 -14.68 -1.88
C ARG A 186 -46.67 -15.25 -3.22
N ALA A 187 -45.76 -15.91 -3.93
CA ALA A 187 -46.13 -17.01 -4.82
C ALA A 187 -45.02 -18.06 -4.91
N GLY A 188 -45.33 -19.27 -4.40
CA GLY A 188 -44.81 -20.56 -4.85
C GLY A 188 -43.30 -20.83 -4.75
N ILE A 189 -42.89 -21.54 -3.69
CA ILE A 189 -41.69 -22.39 -3.77
C ILE A 189 -42.15 -23.84 -3.76
N GLN A 190 -42.10 -24.43 -4.96
CA GLN A 190 -42.19 -25.86 -5.19
C GLN A 190 -40.76 -26.42 -5.14
N GLN A 191 -40.56 -27.45 -4.32
CA GLN A 191 -39.30 -28.18 -4.19
C GLN A 191 -38.87 -28.75 -5.54
N GLN A 192 -37.61 -28.52 -5.95
CA GLN A 192 -36.81 -29.49 -6.72
C GLN A 192 -35.31 -29.34 -6.36
N ASN A 193 -34.69 -30.46 -5.98
CA ASN A 193 -33.26 -30.75 -6.17
C ASN A 193 -33.12 -31.42 -7.55
N PRO A 194 -31.97 -31.37 -8.29
CA PRO A 194 -30.74 -32.08 -7.86
C PRO A 194 -29.36 -31.61 -8.44
N THR A 195 -28.27 -32.01 -7.75
CA THR A 195 -27.02 -32.68 -8.23
C THR A 195 -26.13 -32.14 -9.39
N ILE A 196 -24.88 -31.80 -9.01
CA ILE A 196 -23.52 -31.99 -9.64
C ILE A 196 -23.21 -31.42 -11.05
N ALA A 197 -22.18 -30.55 -11.17
CA ALA A 197 -20.89 -30.79 -11.87
C ALA A 197 -20.14 -29.50 -12.29
N ALA A 198 -18.85 -29.45 -11.91
CA ALA A 198 -17.66 -28.98 -12.63
C ALA A 198 -17.64 -27.78 -13.61
N SER A 199 -16.53 -27.02 -13.47
CA SER A 199 -15.70 -26.45 -14.55
C SER A 199 -16.20 -25.19 -15.28
N ALA A 200 -15.47 -24.08 -15.15
CA ALA A 200 -14.47 -23.66 -16.15
C ALA A 200 -13.96 -22.23 -15.87
N ALA A 201 -12.66 -22.05 -16.11
CA ALA A 201 -11.97 -20.78 -16.12
C ALA A 201 -12.31 -19.93 -17.35
N SER A 202 -12.26 -18.59 -17.18
CA SER A 202 -11.97 -17.61 -18.24
C SER A 202 -11.66 -16.27 -17.53
N LYS A 203 -10.49 -15.61 -17.52
CA LYS A 203 -9.65 -15.07 -18.62
C LYS A 203 -10.57 -14.32 -19.62
N ILE A 204 -10.46 -13.03 -19.93
CA ILE A 204 -9.38 -12.02 -20.09
C ILE A 204 -10.12 -10.62 -20.16
N PRO A 205 -9.66 -9.50 -20.78
CA PRO A 205 -8.47 -8.62 -20.65
C PRO A 205 -8.78 -7.12 -20.37
N PHE A 206 -7.76 -6.41 -19.86
CA PHE A 206 -7.13 -5.19 -20.41
C PHE A 206 -7.98 -4.19 -21.24
N GLN A 207 -8.07 -2.93 -20.80
CA GLN A 207 -7.91 -1.76 -21.71
C GLN A 207 -7.26 -0.57 -21.01
N LYS A 208 -6.37 0.07 -21.78
CA LYS A 208 -5.64 1.32 -21.53
C LYS A 208 -6.60 2.51 -21.62
N GLU A 209 -6.38 3.52 -20.79
CA GLU A 209 -6.70 4.89 -21.17
C GLU A 209 -5.64 5.85 -20.65
N THR A 210 -4.99 6.50 -21.61
CA THR A 210 -4.16 7.68 -21.49
C THR A 210 -5.06 8.92 -21.45
N LEU A 211 -4.81 9.86 -20.54
CA LEU A 211 -5.00 11.29 -20.84
C LEU A 211 -4.27 12.16 -19.81
N ALA A 212 -3.63 13.19 -20.35
CA ALA A 212 -2.79 14.17 -19.68
C ALA A 212 -3.60 15.41 -19.27
N ILE A 213 -3.31 15.98 -18.10
CA ILE A 213 -3.57 17.38 -17.71
C ILE A 213 -2.45 17.76 -16.71
N VAL A 214 -1.39 18.48 -17.11
CA VAL A 214 -1.18 19.94 -17.08
C VAL A 214 -1.38 20.61 -15.70
N LYS A 215 -0.24 20.92 -15.06
CA LYS A 215 0.12 22.05 -14.17
C LYS A 215 -0.97 22.75 -13.35
N THR A 216 -0.71 22.86 -12.04
CA THR A 216 -0.40 24.15 -11.39
C THR A 216 0.51 23.95 -10.18
N GLU A 217 1.71 24.52 -10.24
CA GLU A 217 2.56 24.85 -9.10
C GLU A 217 2.03 26.14 -8.46
N LYS A 218 1.65 26.06 -7.18
CA LYS A 218 1.81 27.08 -6.13
C LYS A 218 1.22 26.49 -4.85
N GLU A 219 1.86 26.79 -3.71
CA GLU A 219 1.43 26.45 -2.34
C GLU A 219 1.94 25.12 -1.75
N VAL A 220 3.27 24.94 -1.66
CA VAL A 220 3.88 24.17 -0.55
C VAL A 220 5.14 24.89 -0.05
N ASN A 221 5.00 26.16 0.30
CA ASN A 221 6.09 26.92 0.92
C ASN A 221 5.54 27.89 1.96
N THR A 222 4.95 27.34 3.03
CA THR A 222 4.56 28.11 4.24
C THR A 222 4.41 27.26 5.51
N LEU A 223 4.76 25.96 5.54
CA LEU A 223 4.56 25.11 6.74
C LEU A 223 5.84 24.52 7.34
N SER A 224 7.01 25.14 7.12
CA SER A 224 8.27 24.62 7.67
C SER A 224 9.04 25.58 8.60
N ASN A 225 8.44 26.71 9.01
CA ASN A 225 9.13 27.69 9.87
C ASN A 225 8.63 27.81 11.31
N ASP A 226 7.62 27.04 11.75
CA ASP A 226 7.07 27.19 13.12
C ASP A 226 7.50 26.11 14.12
N ILE A 227 8.59 25.39 13.86
CA ILE A 227 9.06 24.32 14.78
C ILE A 227 10.55 24.47 15.08
N TRP A 228 11.05 25.66 15.46
CA TRP A 228 12.40 25.80 16.05
C TRP A 228 12.60 26.95 17.05
N HIS A 229 11.55 27.64 17.49
CA HIS A 229 11.66 28.67 18.53
C HIS A 229 10.71 28.45 19.71
N GLU A 230 10.89 27.35 20.44
CA GLU A 230 10.34 27.22 21.79
C GLU A 230 11.07 26.11 22.57
N LYS A 231 12.30 26.40 22.99
CA LYS A 231 13.00 25.73 24.12
C LYS A 231 14.30 26.48 24.43
N SER A 232 14.17 27.70 24.94
CA SER A 232 15.22 28.44 25.64
C SER A 232 14.52 29.55 26.43
N GLY A 233 14.03 29.17 27.61
CA GLY A 233 13.40 30.03 28.61
C GLY A 233 13.32 29.26 29.91
#